data_AF-A0A9D4GI43-F1
#
_entry.id   AF-A0A9D4GI43-F1
#
_cell.length_a   1.000
_cell.length_b   1.000
_cell.length_c   1.000
_cell.angle_alpha   90.00
_cell.angle_beta   90.00
_cell.angle_gamma   90.00
#
_symmetry.space_group_name_H-M   'P 1'
#
loop_
_entity.id
_entity.type
_entity.pdbx_description
1 polymer ?
#
loop_
_entity_poly.entity_id
_entity_poly.type
_entity_poly.pdbx_seq_one_letter_code
_entity_poly.pdbx_strand_id
1 'polypeptide(L)' 'MKCCSTSPKGEIREGLLIAEHYAMVVVISKKFALPISTVEENMRWALRRLRVMYCGENI' A
#
# COMPACT_ATOMS: atom_id res chain seq x y z
N MET A 1 28.89 -4.27 9.44
CA MET A 1 27.65 -3.97 8.68
C MET A 1 27.68 -2.49 8.34
N LYS A 2 27.82 -2.13 7.06
CA LYS A 2 27.74 -0.73 6.61
C LYS A 2 26.26 -0.40 6.43
N CYS A 3 25.76 0.61 7.14
CA CYS A 3 24.43 1.14 6.92
C CYS A 3 24.32 1.64 5.47
N CYS A 4 23.38 1.08 4.70
CA CYS A 4 23.02 1.64 3.41
C CYS A 4 22.49 3.04 3.65
N SER A 5 23.22 4.05 3.18
CA SER A 5 22.76 5.43 3.12
C SER A 5 21.44 5.48 2.36
N THR A 6 20.37 6.00 2.96
CA THR A 6 19.15 6.35 2.23
C THR A 6 19.53 7.36 1.16
N SER A 7 19.57 6.92 -0.09
CA SER A 7 19.80 7.84 -1.21
C SER A 7 18.59 8.78 -1.28
N PRO A 8 18.77 10.10 -1.45
CA PRO A 8 17.65 11.04 -1.60
C PRO A 8 16.67 10.64 -2.71
N LYS A 9 17.16 9.92 -3.73
CA LYS A 9 16.34 9.36 -4.81
C LYS A 9 15.41 8.23 -4.35
N GLY A 10 15.81 7.48 -3.32
CA GLY A 10 14.98 6.44 -2.70
C GLY A 10 13.82 7.03 -1.91
N GLU A 11 14.09 8.07 -1.12
CA GLU A 11 13.08 8.76 -0.29
C GLU A 11 12.02 9.46 -1.16
N ILE A 12 12.42 10.11 -2.26
CA ILE A 12 11.48 10.73 -3.22
C ILE A 12 10.56 9.67 -3.84
N ARG A 13 11.09 8.49 -4.18
CA ARG A 13 10.31 7.41 -4.77
C ARG A 13 9.31 6.83 -3.78
N GLU A 14 9.73 6.65 -2.52
CA GLU A 14 8.85 6.18 -1.46
C GLU A 14 7.71 7.18 -1.21
N GLY A 15 8.02 8.47 -1.15
CA GLY A 15 7.01 9.53 -1.02
C GLY A 15 6.00 9.52 -2.18
N LEU A 16 6.46 9.31 -3.42
CA LEU A 16 5.58 9.23 -4.58
C LEU A 16 4.64 8.02 -4.52
N LEU A 17 5.16 6.84 -4.13
CA LEU A 17 4.35 5.63 -4.00
C LEU A 17 3.27 5.77 -2.92
N ILE A 18 3.58 6.43 -1.80
CA ILE A 18 2.60 6.72 -0.73
C ILE A 18 1.51 7.67 -1.27
N ALA A 19 1.89 8.72 -2.00
CA ALA A 19 0.95 9.66 -2.58
C ALA A 19 0.02 8.99 -3.61
N GLU A 20 0.55 8.15 -4.50
CA GLU A 20 -0.22 7.37 -5.47
C GLU A 20 -1.21 6.43 -4.77
N HIS A 21 -0.76 5.71 -3.73
CA HIS A 21 -1.61 4.85 -2.93
C HIS A 21 -2.78 5.64 -2.32
N TYR A 22 -2.50 6.78 -1.68
CA TYR A 22 -3.52 7.59 -1.03
C TYR A 22 -4.54 8.15 -2.05
N ALA A 23 -4.06 8.62 -3.21
CA ALA A 23 -4.93 9.09 -4.28
C ALA A 23 -5.92 8.00 -4.75
N MET A 24 -5.44 6.76 -4.92
CA MET A 24 -6.30 5.64 -5.31
C MET A 24 -7.34 5.32 -4.23
N VAL A 25 -6.95 5.31 -2.95
CA VAL A 25 -7.88 5.07 -1.83
C VAL A 25 -9.00 6.12 -1.82
N VAL A 26 -8.67 7.39 -2.00
CA VAL A 26 -9.66 8.49 -2.05
C VAL A 26 -10.61 8.35 -3.23
N VAL A 27 -10.11 7.99 -4.42
CA VAL A 27 -10.95 7.78 -5.62
C VAL A 27 -11.94 6.64 -5.40
N ILE A 28 -11.51 5.51 -4.84
CA ILE A 28 -12.37 4.36 -4.56
C ILE A 28 -13.40 4.72 -3.48
N SER A 29 -12.96 5.35 -2.38
CA SER A 29 -13.85 5.82 -1.31
C SER A 29 -15.00 6.68 -1.86
N LYS A 30 -14.68 7.67 -2.71
CA LYS A 30 -15.69 8.52 -3.35
C LYS A 30 -16.60 7.75 -4.30
N LYS A 31 -16.02 6.90 -5.16
CA LYS A 31 -16.78 6.15 -6.18
C LYS A 31 -17.80 5.19 -5.57
N PHE A 32 -17.48 4.57 -4.44
CA PHE A 32 -18.32 3.59 -3.78
C PHE A 32 -19.03 4.11 -2.53
N ALA A 33 -18.90 5.41 -2.21
CA ALA A 33 -19.41 6.03 -1.00
C ALA A 33 -19.03 5.27 0.30
N LEU A 34 -17.80 4.77 0.35
CA LEU A 34 -17.27 4.04 1.50
C LEU A 34 -16.33 4.94 2.31
N PRO A 35 -16.26 4.79 3.65
CA PRO A 35 -15.22 5.43 4.45
C PRO A 35 -13.82 5.04 3.96
N ILE A 36 -12.88 5.99 4.00
CA ILE A 36 -11.47 5.76 3.64
C ILE A 36 -10.88 4.59 4.44
N SER A 37 -11.15 4.52 5.74
CA SER A 37 -10.69 3.44 6.62
C SER A 37 -11.15 2.05 6.17
N THR A 38 -12.39 1.93 5.67
CA THR A 38 -12.93 0.68 5.12
C THR A 38 -12.21 0.29 3.84
N VAL A 39 -11.91 1.24 2.96
CA VAL A 39 -11.15 0.97 1.73
C VAL A 39 -9.73 0.49 2.06
N GLU A 40 -9.04 1.15 2.99
CA GLU A 40 -7.72 0.73 3.44
C GLU A 40 -7.71 -0.67 4.08
N GLU A 41 -8.71 -0.97 4.91
CA GLU A 41 -8.86 -2.29 5.51
C GLU A 41 -9.05 -3.36 4.43
N ASN A 42 -9.96 -3.14 3.48
CA ASN A 42 -10.19 -4.05 2.37
C ASN A 42 -8.93 -4.26 1.51
N MET A 43 -8.15 -3.20 1.26
CA MET A 43 -6.87 -3.31 0.55
C MET A 43 -5.85 -4.15 1.34
N ARG A 44 -5.73 -3.95 2.65
CA ARG A 44 -4.87 -4.80 3.50
C ARG A 44 -5.29 -6.27 3.46
N TRP A 45 -6.58 -6.55 3.52
CA TRP A 45 -7.11 -7.91 3.37
C TRP A 45 -6.79 -8.51 1.99
N ALA A 46 -6.96 -7.75 0.91
CA ALA A 46 -6.64 -8.19 -0.44
C ALA A 46 -5.13 -8.50 -0.60
N LEU A 47 -4.26 -7.61 -0.11
CA LEU A 47 -2.81 -7.82 -0.14
C LEU A 47 -2.39 -9.07 0.66
N ARG A 48 -2.98 -9.30 1.83
CA ARG A 48 -2.75 -10.53 2.61
C ARG A 48 -3.15 -11.77 1.81
N ARG A 49 -4.32 -11.76 1.16
CA ARG A 49 -4.78 -12.91 0.35
C ARG A 49 -3.88 -13.15 -0.87
N LEU A 50 -3.47 -12.09 -1.56
CA LEU A 50 -2.51 -12.20 -2.67
C LEU A 50 -1.19 -12.79 -2.18
N ARG A 51 -0.68 -12.33 -1.04
CA ARG A 51 0.55 -12.87 -0.44
C ARG A 51 0.42 -14.35 -0.13
N VAL A 52 -0.69 -14.80 0.46
CA VAL A 52 -0.95 -16.24 0.68
C VAL A 52 -0.98 -17.01 -0.65
N MET A 53 -1.69 -16.51 -1.67
CA MET A 53 -1.79 -17.19 -2.96
C MET A 53 -0.47 -17.30 -3.72
N TYR A 54 0.38 -16.28 -3.67
CA TYR A 54 1.61 -16.23 -4.47
C TYR A 54 2.88 -16.67 -3.70
N CYS A 55 2.90 -16.52 -2.38
CA CYS A 55 4.07 -16.88 -1.55
C CYS A 55 3.85 -18.17 -0.74
N GLY A 56 2.64 -18.72 -0.69
CA GLY A 56 2.35 -19.97 0.04
C GLY A 56 2.54 -19.86 1.56
N GLU A 57 2.61 -18.65 2.11
CA GLU A 57 2.72 -18.45 3.55
C GLU A 57 1.38 -18.77 4.22
N ASN A 58 1.31 -19.90 4.93
CA ASN A 58 0.21 -20.22 5.84
C ASN A 58 0.23 -19.23 7.02
N ILE A 59 -0.90 -18.55 7.25
CA ILE A 59 -1.16 -17.75 8.46
C ILE A 59 -1.60 -18.70 9.58
#